data_AF-A0AAE3M724-F1
#
_entry.id   AF-A0AAE3M724-F1
#
_cell.length_a   1.000
_cell.length_b   1.000
_cell.length_c   1.000
_cell.angle_alpha   90.00
_cell.angle_beta   90.00
_cell.angle_gamma   90.00
#
_symmetry.space_group_name_H-M   'P 1'
#
loop_
_entity.id
_entity.type
_entity.pdbx_description
1 polymer ?
#
loop_
_entity_poly.entity_id
_entity_poly.type
_entity_poly.pdbx_seq_one_letter_code
_entity_poly.pdbx_strand_id
1 'polypeptide(L)'
;MDILKVLNNLCTFQHEEDRIIIQPNKNTLEHLELLLNHFSSDDKWEIKEDGSIVITHRKRKKYNRVYTSGCYDLFHYGHLNIFQKSKEQCNYLIVGVSTDDLILKEKGRLPVIPFEERVKIIESIKYVDEVIPQVNKNKQEVVDNYNIDAISVGDDWKGRYPKVTCDMIYIPYTKSVSSTILKDTLNLTKK
;
A
#
# COMPACT_ATOMS: atom_id res chain seq x y z
N MET A 1 -27.58 -28.02 -2.09
CA MET A 1 -26.70 -28.97 -1.38
C MET A 1 -25.69 -28.14 -0.61
N ASP A 2 -25.59 -28.31 0.70
CA ASP A 2 -24.71 -27.50 1.55
C ASP A 2 -23.26 -27.88 1.24
N ILE A 3 -22.54 -27.01 0.52
CA ILE A 3 -21.21 -27.30 -0.01
C ILE A 3 -20.23 -27.65 1.12
N LEU A 4 -20.43 -27.04 2.29
CA LEU A 4 -19.63 -27.32 3.49
C LEU A 4 -19.87 -28.72 4.03
N LYS A 5 -21.10 -29.28 3.93
CA LYS A 5 -21.37 -30.67 4.31
C LYS A 5 -20.74 -31.68 3.35
N VAL A 6 -20.63 -31.34 2.07
CA VAL A 6 -19.94 -32.19 1.08
C VAL A 6 -18.44 -32.18 1.33
N LEU A 7 -17.87 -30.98 1.53
CA LEU A 7 -16.44 -30.79 1.78
C LEU A 7 -15.99 -31.41 3.11
N ASN A 8 -16.76 -31.29 4.19
CA ASN A 8 -16.43 -31.91 5.49
C ASN A 8 -16.43 -33.45 5.46
N ASN A 9 -17.05 -34.08 4.45
CA ASN A 9 -16.96 -35.52 4.24
C ASN A 9 -15.76 -35.93 3.35
N LEU A 10 -15.13 -34.97 2.66
CA LEU A 10 -14.08 -35.19 1.66
C LEU A 10 -12.69 -34.69 2.09
N CYS A 11 -12.59 -33.90 3.15
CA CYS A 11 -11.32 -33.39 3.67
C CYS A 11 -11.48 -32.90 5.10
N THR A 12 -10.37 -32.82 5.84
CA THR A 12 -10.34 -32.09 7.11
C THR A 12 -9.71 -30.72 6.92
N PHE A 13 -10.21 -29.74 7.66
CA PHE A 13 -9.77 -28.35 7.62
C PHE A 13 -9.08 -27.98 8.93
N GLN A 14 -7.90 -27.37 8.83
CA GLN A 14 -7.23 -26.70 9.93
C GLN A 14 -7.06 -25.23 9.58
N HIS A 15 -7.48 -24.35 10.48
CA HIS A 15 -7.41 -22.90 10.28
C HIS A 15 -6.23 -22.33 11.09
N GLU A 16 -5.36 -21.59 10.42
CA GLU A 16 -4.32 -20.74 10.99
C GLU A 16 -4.60 -19.29 10.52
N GLU A 17 -4.16 -18.25 11.25
CA GLU A 17 -4.61 -16.85 11.05
C GLU A 17 -4.97 -16.43 9.61
N ASP A 18 -4.05 -16.60 8.67
CA ASP A 18 -4.21 -16.28 7.25
C ASP A 18 -4.22 -17.52 6.35
N ARG A 19 -4.30 -18.73 6.90
CA ARG A 19 -4.19 -19.99 6.17
C ARG A 19 -5.28 -20.99 6.50
N ILE A 20 -5.65 -21.77 5.50
CA ILE A 20 -6.45 -22.98 5.65
C ILE A 20 -5.60 -24.13 5.13
N ILE A 21 -5.30 -25.08 6.01
CA ILE A 21 -4.64 -26.34 5.65
C ILE A 21 -5.74 -27.38 5.46
N ILE A 22 -5.78 -27.96 4.28
CA ILE A 22 -6.77 -28.94 3.88
C ILE A 22 -6.04 -30.27 3.76
N GLN A 23 -6.47 -31.25 4.54
CA GLN A 23 -5.98 -32.62 4.43
C GLN A 23 -6.99 -33.44 3.61
N PRO A 24 -6.69 -33.72 2.33
CA PRO A 24 -7.57 -34.49 1.47
C PRO A 24 -7.67 -35.95 1.95
N ASN A 25 -8.86 -36.55 1.83
CA ASN A 25 -9.05 -37.99 1.95
C ASN A 25 -9.05 -38.66 0.55
N LYS A 26 -9.24 -40.00 0.49
CA LYS A 26 -9.03 -40.79 -0.75
C LYS A 26 -9.81 -40.30 -1.98
N ASN A 27 -10.90 -39.54 -1.82
CA ASN A 27 -11.77 -39.08 -2.93
C ASN A 27 -11.68 -37.58 -3.23
N THR A 28 -10.73 -36.84 -2.63
CA THR A 28 -10.68 -35.37 -2.78
C THR A 28 -10.21 -34.93 -4.17
N LEU A 29 -9.39 -35.74 -4.86
CA LEU A 29 -8.85 -35.40 -6.19
C LEU A 29 -9.96 -35.22 -7.25
N GLU A 30 -11.01 -36.03 -7.20
CA GLU A 30 -12.16 -35.94 -8.12
C GLU A 30 -13.00 -34.67 -7.91
N HIS A 31 -12.82 -33.99 -6.78
CA HIS A 31 -13.61 -32.83 -6.38
C HIS A 31 -12.76 -31.58 -6.11
N LEU A 32 -11.47 -31.62 -6.49
CA LEU A 32 -10.51 -30.52 -6.34
C LEU A 32 -11.04 -29.20 -6.93
N GLU A 33 -11.68 -29.27 -8.10
CA GLU A 33 -12.23 -28.09 -8.78
C GLU A 33 -13.37 -27.44 -7.98
N LEU A 34 -14.23 -28.25 -7.36
CA LEU A 34 -15.29 -27.80 -6.45
C LEU A 34 -14.71 -27.15 -5.19
N LEU A 35 -13.61 -27.70 -4.68
CA LEU A 35 -12.86 -27.15 -3.55
C LEU A 35 -12.25 -25.80 -3.90
N LEU A 36 -11.54 -25.71 -5.02
CA LEU A 36 -10.85 -24.49 -5.47
C LEU A 36 -11.83 -23.36 -5.80
N ASN A 37 -13.00 -23.68 -6.37
CA ASN A 37 -14.06 -22.71 -6.65
C ASN A 37 -14.73 -22.13 -5.38
N HIS A 38 -14.50 -22.72 -4.21
CA HIS A 38 -15.01 -22.20 -2.93
C HIS A 38 -14.16 -21.04 -2.39
N PHE A 39 -12.88 -20.96 -2.76
CA PHE A 39 -11.94 -19.95 -2.28
C PHE A 39 -11.86 -18.76 -3.24
N SER A 40 -11.41 -17.60 -2.73
CA SER A 40 -11.33 -16.38 -3.54
C SER A 40 -10.30 -16.57 -4.66
N SER A 41 -10.52 -15.98 -5.84
CA SER A 41 -9.53 -15.97 -6.94
C SER A 41 -8.18 -15.35 -6.54
N ASP A 42 -8.17 -14.54 -5.48
CA ASP A 42 -6.99 -13.87 -4.95
C ASP A 42 -6.23 -14.69 -3.89
N ASP A 43 -6.79 -15.80 -3.43
CA ASP A 43 -6.15 -16.67 -2.46
C ASP A 43 -5.07 -17.49 -3.15
N LYS A 44 -3.88 -17.54 -2.54
CA LYS A 44 -2.80 -18.40 -3.04
C LYS A 44 -3.00 -19.80 -2.49
N TRP A 45 -2.69 -20.81 -3.29
CA TRP A 45 -2.69 -22.18 -2.80
C TRP A 45 -1.46 -22.95 -3.27
N GLU A 46 -1.04 -23.93 -2.49
CA GLU A 46 0.05 -24.85 -2.82
C GLU A 46 -0.24 -26.25 -2.26
N ILE A 47 0.26 -27.28 -2.94
CA ILE A 47 0.21 -28.67 -2.47
C ILE A 47 1.56 -28.99 -1.82
N LYS A 48 1.54 -29.49 -0.59
CA LYS A 48 2.73 -29.92 0.16
C LYS A 48 3.10 -31.37 -0.16
N GLU A 49 4.32 -31.77 0.21
CA GLU A 49 4.84 -33.13 -0.01
C GLU A 49 4.01 -34.21 0.69
N ASP A 50 3.36 -33.88 1.80
CA ASP A 50 2.44 -34.77 2.53
C ASP A 50 1.04 -34.87 1.90
N GLY A 51 0.81 -34.18 0.78
CA GLY A 51 -0.46 -34.13 0.06
C GLY A 51 -1.44 -33.09 0.59
N SER A 52 -1.10 -32.32 1.63
CA SER A 52 -1.95 -31.25 2.15
C SER A 52 -2.02 -30.07 1.18
N ILE A 53 -3.19 -29.45 1.07
CA ILE A 53 -3.39 -28.22 0.30
C ILE A 53 -3.39 -27.06 1.28
N VAL A 54 -2.45 -26.14 1.14
CA VAL A 54 -2.37 -24.93 1.96
C VAL A 54 -2.92 -23.77 1.15
N ILE A 55 -4.04 -23.22 1.59
CA ILE A 55 -4.62 -22.00 1.05
C ILE A 55 -4.19 -20.85 1.96
N THR A 56 -3.52 -19.86 1.40
CA THR A 56 -3.17 -18.61 2.09
C THR A 56 -4.13 -17.53 1.64
N HIS A 57 -5.02 -17.12 2.55
CA HIS A 57 -5.93 -16.03 2.31
C HIS A 57 -5.16 -14.72 2.14
N ARG A 58 -5.42 -14.01 1.05
CA ARG A 58 -4.94 -12.65 0.94
C ARG A 58 -5.72 -11.81 1.94
N LYS A 59 -5.05 -11.31 2.99
CA LYS A 59 -5.67 -10.38 3.95
C LYS A 59 -6.34 -9.24 3.16
N ARG A 60 -7.67 -9.20 3.20
CA ARG A 60 -8.45 -8.16 2.52
C ARG A 60 -7.97 -6.81 3.02
N LYS A 61 -7.50 -5.99 2.08
CA LYS A 61 -7.13 -4.61 2.33
C LYS A 61 -8.39 -3.79 2.55
N LYS A 62 -8.35 -2.81 3.46
CA LYS A 62 -9.50 -1.96 3.75
C LYS A 62 -9.88 -1.12 2.52
N TYR A 63 -8.89 -0.69 1.75
CA TYR A 63 -9.07 0.22 0.61
C TYR A 63 -8.60 -0.43 -0.69
N ASN A 64 -9.20 -0.04 -1.81
CA ASN A 64 -8.71 -0.43 -3.13
C ASN A 64 -7.61 0.52 -3.59
N ARG A 65 -7.87 1.84 -3.57
CA ARG A 65 -6.91 2.87 -3.98
C ARG A 65 -6.61 3.84 -2.85
N VAL A 66 -5.34 3.98 -2.50
CA VAL A 66 -4.86 4.99 -1.55
C VAL A 66 -3.94 5.96 -2.25
N TYR A 67 -4.04 7.23 -1.87
CA TYR A 67 -3.15 8.29 -2.34
C TYR A 67 -2.30 8.85 -1.20
N THR A 68 -1.02 9.06 -1.47
CA THR A 68 -0.16 9.90 -0.63
C THR A 68 0.62 10.86 -1.49
N SER A 69 1.11 11.95 -0.92
CA SER A 69 1.85 12.94 -1.70
C SER A 69 2.85 13.73 -0.88
N GLY A 70 3.88 14.22 -1.57
CA GLY A 70 4.94 14.97 -0.93
C GLY A 70 6.05 15.36 -1.88
N CYS A 71 6.99 16.10 -1.30
CA CYS A 71 8.21 16.53 -1.97
C CYS A 71 9.18 15.35 -2.18
N TYR A 72 9.30 14.45 -1.20
CA TYR A 72 10.17 13.27 -1.21
C TYR A 72 11.65 13.52 -1.54
N ASP A 73 12.11 14.75 -1.32
CA ASP A 73 13.50 15.17 -1.50
C ASP A 73 14.43 14.53 -0.46
N LEU A 74 15.67 14.22 -0.86
CA LEU A 74 16.63 13.44 -0.08
C LEU A 74 15.99 12.18 0.53
N PHE A 75 15.57 11.26 -0.34
CA PHE A 75 14.79 10.09 0.05
C PHE A 75 15.42 9.30 1.21
N HIS A 76 14.62 8.98 2.23
CA HIS A 76 15.07 8.35 3.46
C HIS A 76 13.99 7.45 4.06
N TYR A 77 14.31 6.73 5.14
CA TYR A 77 13.42 5.73 5.75
C TYR A 77 12.03 6.27 6.12
N GLY A 78 11.92 7.52 6.59
CA GLY A 78 10.61 8.14 6.84
C GLY A 78 9.65 8.12 5.64
N HIS A 79 10.13 8.37 4.42
CA HIS A 79 9.30 8.28 3.20
C HIS A 79 8.94 6.83 2.89
N LEU A 80 9.92 5.93 2.97
CA LEU A 80 9.70 4.50 2.75
C LEU A 80 8.66 3.92 3.70
N ASN A 81 8.69 4.31 4.98
CA ASN A 81 7.75 3.86 5.99
C ASN A 81 6.32 4.35 5.69
N ILE A 82 6.14 5.59 5.21
CA ILE A 82 4.83 6.06 4.75
C ILE A 82 4.29 5.17 3.63
N PHE A 83 5.11 4.86 2.62
CA PHE A 83 4.67 4.03 1.50
C PHE A 83 4.35 2.60 1.93
N GLN A 84 5.19 1.99 2.77
CA GLN A 84 4.95 0.67 3.31
C GLN A 84 3.63 0.60 4.09
N LYS A 85 3.42 1.54 5.02
CA LYS A 85 2.20 1.58 5.84
C LYS A 85 0.96 1.90 5.02
N SER A 86 1.09 2.69 3.96
CA SER A 86 -0.01 2.95 3.02
C SER A 86 -0.37 1.71 2.20
N LYS A 87 0.62 1.02 1.64
CA LYS A 87 0.43 -0.23 0.88
C LYS A 87 -0.11 -1.37 1.75
N GLU A 88 0.22 -1.39 3.04
CA GLU A 88 -0.38 -2.32 3.99
C GLU A 88 -1.92 -2.18 4.10
N GLN A 89 -2.48 -1.03 3.74
CA GLN A 89 -3.92 -0.72 3.85
C GLN A 89 -4.67 -0.79 2.51
N CYS A 90 -3.97 -0.90 1.38
CA CYS A 90 -4.58 -0.81 0.06
C CYS A 90 -4.10 -1.86 -0.94
N ASN A 91 -4.92 -2.08 -1.98
CA ASN A 91 -4.54 -2.90 -3.12
C ASN A 91 -3.65 -2.12 -4.10
N TYR A 92 -3.85 -0.80 -4.24
CA TYR A 92 -3.16 0.08 -5.18
C TYR A 92 -2.79 1.42 -4.52
N LEU A 93 -1.51 1.77 -4.53
CA LEU A 93 -0.94 2.97 -3.94
C LEU A 93 -0.46 3.93 -5.04
N ILE A 94 -1.11 5.09 -5.10
CA ILE A 94 -0.74 6.21 -5.96
C ILE A 94 0.07 7.21 -5.15
N VAL A 95 1.24 7.60 -5.65
CA VAL A 95 2.11 8.59 -5.00
C VAL A 95 2.21 9.85 -5.85
N GLY A 96 1.72 10.97 -5.31
CA GLY A 96 1.87 12.29 -5.89
C GLY A 96 3.21 12.93 -5.54
N VAL A 97 4.10 13.10 -6.52
CA VAL A 97 5.39 13.77 -6.33
C VAL A 97 5.22 15.25 -6.64
N SER A 98 5.44 16.13 -5.65
CA SER A 98 5.33 17.59 -5.86
C SER A 98 6.35 18.06 -6.91
N THR A 99 5.90 18.84 -7.90
CA THR A 99 6.79 19.44 -8.90
C THR A 99 7.71 20.49 -8.29
N ASP A 100 8.83 20.77 -8.95
CA ASP A 100 9.79 21.79 -8.50
C ASP A 100 9.12 23.17 -8.39
N ASP A 101 8.27 23.53 -9.35
CA ASP A 101 7.47 24.76 -9.33
C ASP A 101 6.52 24.83 -8.13
N LEU A 102 5.83 23.72 -7.81
CA LEU A 102 4.95 23.68 -6.64
C LEU A 102 5.76 23.84 -5.36
N ILE A 103 6.91 23.18 -5.26
CA ILE A 103 7.78 23.27 -4.07
C ILE A 103 8.33 24.69 -3.92
N LEU A 104 8.79 25.31 -5.01
CA LEU A 104 9.28 26.69 -5.01
C LEU A 104 8.18 27.66 -4.56
N LYS A 105 6.98 27.53 -5.12
CA LYS A 105 5.82 28.36 -4.76
C LYS A 105 5.45 28.23 -3.28
N GLU A 106 5.45 27.02 -2.74
CA GLU A 106 4.94 26.73 -1.39
C GLU A 106 5.99 26.86 -0.29
N LYS A 107 7.27 26.67 -0.61
CA LYS A 107 8.37 26.67 0.37
C LYS A 107 9.41 27.76 0.14
N GLY A 108 9.31 28.53 -0.95
CA GLY A 108 10.25 29.58 -1.31
C GLY A 108 11.64 29.07 -1.71
N ARG A 109 11.79 27.77 -1.98
CA ARG A 109 13.06 27.14 -2.34
C ARG A 109 12.84 25.89 -3.16
N LEU A 110 13.79 25.56 -4.03
CA LEU A 110 13.80 24.31 -4.78
C LEU A 110 14.21 23.12 -3.90
N PRO A 111 13.76 21.89 -4.24
CA PRO A 111 14.35 20.68 -3.67
C PRO A 111 15.81 20.52 -4.12
N VAL A 112 16.57 19.67 -3.43
CA VAL A 112 17.96 19.35 -3.81
C VAL A 112 17.95 18.43 -5.03
N ILE A 113 17.07 17.43 -5.03
CA ILE A 113 16.92 16.49 -6.13
C ILE A 113 15.80 17.00 -7.08
N PRO A 114 16.06 17.16 -8.40
CA PRO A 114 15.06 17.58 -9.37
C PRO A 114 13.84 16.67 -9.42
N PHE A 115 12.71 17.20 -9.89
CA PHE A 115 11.44 16.48 -9.97
C PHE A 115 11.55 15.11 -10.67
N GLU A 116 12.19 15.05 -11.83
CA GLU A 116 12.29 13.85 -12.66
C GLU A 116 13.09 12.74 -11.96
N GLU A 117 14.14 13.11 -11.24
CA GLU A 117 14.94 12.16 -10.46
C GLU A 117 14.17 11.65 -9.24
N ARG A 118 13.43 12.54 -8.56
CA ARG A 118 12.54 12.12 -7.47
C ARG A 118 11.49 11.15 -7.97
N VAL A 119 10.83 11.41 -9.10
CA VAL A 119 9.87 10.48 -9.72
C VAL A 119 10.49 9.11 -9.93
N LYS A 120 11.67 9.01 -10.59
CA LYS A 120 12.36 7.74 -10.83
C LYS A 120 12.69 6.99 -9.54
N ILE A 121 13.12 7.70 -8.49
CA ILE A 121 13.36 7.10 -7.17
C ILE A 121 12.05 6.49 -6.64
N ILE A 122 10.95 7.23 -6.65
CA ILE A 122 9.67 6.77 -6.11
C ILE A 122 9.09 5.62 -6.93
N GLU A 123 9.17 5.65 -8.27
CA GLU A 123 8.75 4.57 -9.15
C GLU A 123 9.51 3.26 -8.89
N SER A 124 10.76 3.34 -8.43
CA SER A 124 11.56 2.16 -8.10
C SER A 124 11.17 1.48 -6.77
N ILE A 125 10.30 2.10 -5.97
CA ILE A 125 9.94 1.59 -4.65
C ILE A 125 8.86 0.52 -4.79
N LYS A 126 9.18 -0.70 -4.35
CA LYS A 126 8.31 -1.90 -4.43
C LYS A 126 6.87 -1.75 -3.90
N TYR A 127 6.61 -0.74 -3.08
CA TYR A 127 5.29 -0.50 -2.46
C TYR A 127 4.39 0.41 -3.30
N VAL A 128 4.97 1.13 -4.27
CA VAL A 128 4.30 2.14 -5.08
C VAL A 128 3.85 1.50 -6.39
N ASP A 129 2.58 1.67 -6.75
CA ASP A 129 2.03 1.11 -8.00
C ASP A 129 1.96 2.16 -9.11
N GLU A 130 1.78 3.44 -8.76
CA GLU A 130 1.69 4.54 -9.72
C GLU A 130 2.29 5.82 -9.12
N VAL A 131 3.04 6.56 -9.92
CA VAL A 131 3.54 7.88 -9.56
C VAL A 131 2.90 8.92 -10.47
N ILE A 132 2.36 9.99 -9.88
CA ILE A 132 1.75 11.09 -10.62
C ILE A 132 2.40 12.43 -10.22
N PRO A 133 2.52 13.40 -11.16
CA PRO A 133 2.93 14.74 -10.81
C PRO A 133 1.87 15.41 -9.92
N GLN A 134 2.29 15.96 -8.80
CA GLN A 134 1.46 16.84 -7.99
C GLN A 134 1.80 18.30 -8.32
N VAL A 135 0.97 18.92 -9.14
CA VAL A 135 1.15 20.30 -9.62
C VAL A 135 0.46 21.36 -8.76
N ASN A 136 -0.49 20.95 -7.91
CA ASN A 136 -1.25 21.85 -7.03
C ASN A 136 -1.55 21.19 -5.66
N LYS A 137 -2.21 21.93 -4.76
CA LYS A 137 -2.63 21.47 -3.42
C LYS A 137 -4.08 20.98 -3.34
N ASN A 138 -4.82 20.96 -4.45
CA ASN A 138 -6.20 20.50 -4.50
C ASN A 138 -6.25 18.97 -4.39
N LYS A 139 -6.47 18.47 -3.17
CA LYS A 139 -6.53 17.04 -2.89
C LYS A 139 -7.86 16.43 -3.34
N GLN A 140 -8.94 17.21 -3.32
CA GLN A 140 -10.24 16.74 -3.75
C GLN A 140 -10.26 16.40 -5.25
N GLU A 141 -9.60 17.23 -6.07
CA GLU A 141 -9.43 16.94 -7.51
C GLU A 141 -8.76 15.57 -7.76
N VAL A 142 -7.74 15.23 -6.96
CA VAL A 142 -7.09 13.91 -7.07
C VAL A 142 -8.05 12.80 -6.62
N VAL A 143 -8.81 13.02 -5.55
CA VAL A 143 -9.81 12.06 -5.07
C VAL A 143 -10.82 11.74 -6.16
N ASP A 144 -11.36 12.77 -6.81
CA ASP A 144 -12.39 12.64 -7.83
C ASP A 144 -11.84 12.01 -9.12
N ASN A 145 -10.67 12.47 -9.60
CA ASN A 145 -10.10 12.01 -10.87
C ASN A 145 -9.53 10.59 -10.81
N TYR A 146 -9.04 10.17 -9.64
CA TYR A 146 -8.37 8.87 -9.47
C TYR A 146 -9.19 7.86 -8.66
N ASN A 147 -10.43 8.18 -8.27
CA ASN A 147 -11.29 7.32 -7.44
C ASN A 147 -10.56 6.86 -6.17
N ILE A 148 -10.06 7.81 -5.39
CA ILE A 148 -9.29 7.53 -4.18
C ILE A 148 -10.23 7.19 -3.02
N ASP A 149 -10.04 6.02 -2.41
CA ASP A 149 -10.83 5.61 -1.25
C ASP A 149 -10.32 6.25 0.05
N ALA A 150 -9.00 6.44 0.16
CA ALA A 150 -8.40 7.12 1.30
C ALA A 150 -7.08 7.82 0.97
N ILE A 151 -6.79 8.88 1.72
CA ILE A 151 -5.50 9.57 1.67
C ILE A 151 -4.67 9.20 2.90
N SER A 152 -3.39 8.86 2.69
CA SER A 152 -2.45 8.61 3.78
C SER A 152 -1.42 9.73 3.94
N VAL A 153 -1.23 10.15 5.19
CA VAL A 153 -0.31 11.22 5.60
C VAL A 153 0.35 10.92 6.93
N GLY A 154 1.40 11.65 7.27
CA GLY A 154 1.96 11.67 8.63
C GLY A 154 0.93 12.16 9.65
N ASP A 155 1.01 11.66 10.88
CA ASP A 155 0.13 12.04 11.99
C ASP A 155 0.28 13.51 12.43
N ASP A 156 1.37 14.18 12.02
CA ASP A 156 1.54 15.62 12.17
C ASP A 156 0.43 16.42 11.48
N TRP A 157 -0.24 15.87 10.45
CA TRP A 157 -1.36 16.51 9.76
C TRP A 157 -2.70 16.39 10.49
N LYS A 158 -2.78 15.61 11.57
CA LYS A 158 -4.04 15.37 12.26
C LYS A 158 -4.66 16.68 12.75
N GLY A 159 -5.91 16.92 12.36
CA GLY A 159 -6.66 18.14 12.66
C GLY A 159 -6.28 19.38 11.82
N ARG A 160 -5.27 19.28 10.95
CA ARG A 160 -4.81 20.37 10.06
C ARG A 160 -4.95 20.06 8.58
N TYR A 161 -5.20 18.80 8.23
CA TYR A 161 -5.34 18.40 6.84
C TYR A 161 -6.59 19.04 6.20
N PRO A 162 -6.50 19.53 4.95
CA PRO A 162 -7.66 20.06 4.23
C PRO A 162 -8.80 19.04 4.18
N LYS A 163 -10.04 19.53 4.24
CA LYS A 163 -11.21 18.64 4.11
C LYS A 163 -11.23 18.00 2.74
N VAL A 164 -11.44 16.68 2.72
CA VAL A 164 -11.64 15.84 1.53
C VAL A 164 -12.81 14.90 1.80
N THR A 165 -13.41 14.36 0.74
CA THR A 165 -14.57 13.44 0.85
C THR A 165 -14.19 12.00 1.20
N CYS A 166 -12.94 11.59 0.96
CA CYS A 166 -12.45 10.24 1.21
C CYS A 166 -12.00 10.03 2.67
N ASP A 167 -11.71 8.78 3.03
CA ASP A 167 -11.15 8.43 4.33
C ASP A 167 -9.72 9.01 4.50
N MET A 168 -9.30 9.20 5.75
CA MET A 168 -7.95 9.65 6.10
C MET A 168 -7.21 8.58 6.91
N ILE A 169 -5.97 8.29 6.51
CA ILE A 169 -5.05 7.38 7.21
C ILE A 169 -3.90 8.22 7.78
N TYR A 170 -3.76 8.23 9.11
CA TYR A 170 -2.66 8.91 9.78
C TYR A 170 -1.59 7.91 10.21
N ILE A 171 -0.38 8.07 9.68
CA ILE A 171 0.76 7.19 9.93
C ILE A 171 1.65 7.85 11.00
N PRO A 172 1.95 7.15 12.12
CA PRO A 172 2.79 7.69 13.17
C PRO A 172 4.15 8.18 12.65
N TYR A 173 4.57 9.38 13.08
CA TYR A 173 5.83 9.95 12.65
C TYR A 173 7.03 9.05 13.00
N THR A 174 7.87 8.79 12.00
CA THR A 174 9.10 8.01 12.20
C THR A 174 10.20 8.91 12.73
N LYS A 175 10.44 8.85 14.05
CA LYS A 175 11.53 9.58 14.71
C LYS A 175 12.89 8.96 14.38
N SER A 176 13.49 9.38 13.28
CA SER A 176 14.91 9.11 13.01
C SER A 176 15.54 10.11 12.03
N VAL A 177 14.87 10.46 10.92
CA VAL A 177 15.43 11.32 9.87
C VAL A 177 14.34 12.14 9.16
N SER A 178 14.61 13.42 8.88
CA SER A 178 13.82 14.26 7.98
C SER A 178 14.73 14.92 6.94
N SER A 179 14.19 15.32 5.78
CA SER A 179 14.97 16.06 4.78
C SER A 179 15.57 17.35 5.33
N THR A 180 14.93 17.99 6.32
CA THR A 180 15.50 19.17 6.99
C THR A 180 16.76 18.80 7.77
N ILE A 181 16.68 17.76 8.61
CA ILE A 181 17.84 17.28 9.37
C ILE A 181 18.99 16.89 8.43
N LEU A 182 18.69 16.21 7.31
CA LEU A 182 19.70 15.85 6.32
C LEU A 182 20.32 17.07 5.64
N LYS A 183 19.51 18.04 5.23
CA LYS A 183 20.01 19.27 4.62
C LYS A 183 20.92 20.04 5.55
N ASP A 184 20.55 20.15 6.83
CA ASP A 184 21.36 20.84 7.83
C ASP A 184 22.65 20.07 8.12
N THR A 185 22.58 18.74 8.27
CA THR A 185 23.75 17.87 8.50
C THR A 185 24.75 17.95 7.36
N LEU A 186 24.27 18.00 6.11
CA LEU A 186 25.10 18.04 4.91
C LEU A 186 25.45 19.48 4.46
N ASN A 187 25.06 20.50 5.23
CA ASN A 187 25.24 21.93 4.89
C ASN A 187 24.66 22.33 3.51
N LEU A 188 23.60 21.66 3.07
CA LEU A 188 22.94 21.90 1.78
C LEU A 188 22.06 23.17 1.79
N THR A 189 21.90 23.80 2.95
CA THR A 189 21.13 25.05 3.14
C THR A 189 21.95 26.33 2.95
N LYS A 190 23.15 26.27 2.35
CA LYS A 190 24.01 27.45 2.10
C LYS A 190 24.37 27.66 0.63
N LYS A 191 23.56 28.46 -0.07
CA LYS A 191 23.94 29.77 -0.65
C LYS A 191 22.70 30.45 -1.21
#